data_AF-A0A379VUN7-F1
#
_entry.id   AF-A0A379VUN7-F1
#
_cell.length_a   1.000
_cell.length_b   1.000
_cell.length_c   1.000
_cell.angle_alpha   90.00
_cell.angle_beta   90.00
_cell.angle_gamma   90.00
#
_symmetry.space_group_name_H-M   'P 1'
#
loop_
_entity.id
_entity.type
_entity.pdbx_description
1 polymer ?
#
loop_
_entity_poly.entity_id
_entity_poly.type
_entity_poly.pdbx_seq_one_letter_code
_entity_poly.pdbx_strand_id
1 'polypeptide(L)'
;MLLTATLLGLIAALGILDGRLLGVSMIDRPLVMCALTGLVCGNLHEGILIGATLELIFLGNVAIGAAVPPDVVTGSVLATAFSIMSGRGPEAALTIAIPISMLAQTLGVLVRVVNAALATWPIVMRRRVIPGWLPLCTWEAQRCSIF
;
A
#
# COMPACT_ATOMS: atom_id res chain seq x y z
N MET A 1 14.66 14.57 -13.33
CA MET A 1 13.23 14.39 -12.99
C MET A 1 12.71 12.98 -13.28
N LEU A 2 13.04 12.35 -14.42
CA LEU A 2 12.67 10.94 -14.65
C LEU A 2 13.34 9.95 -13.68
N LEU A 3 14.63 10.20 -13.36
CA LEU A 3 15.38 9.33 -12.44
C LEU A 3 14.81 9.38 -11.01
N THR A 4 14.48 10.56 -10.50
CA THR A 4 13.84 10.71 -9.18
C THR A 4 12.45 10.04 -9.13
N ALA A 5 11.65 10.16 -10.20
CA ALA A 5 10.34 9.52 -10.28
C ALA A 5 10.42 7.98 -10.30
N THR A 6 11.38 7.43 -11.03
CA THR A 6 11.61 5.97 -11.06
C THR A 6 12.13 5.44 -9.72
N LEU A 7 13.02 6.17 -9.03
CA LEU A 7 13.44 5.81 -7.67
C LEU A 7 12.30 5.90 -6.66
N LEU A 8 11.45 6.93 -6.72
CA LEU A 8 10.28 7.05 -5.85
C LEU A 8 9.30 5.88 -6.06
N GLY A 9 9.09 5.48 -7.31
CA GLY A 9 8.30 4.29 -7.66
C GLY A 9 8.90 3.00 -7.11
N LEU A 10 10.22 2.83 -7.18
CA LEU A 10 10.92 1.68 -6.59
C LEU A 10 10.81 1.65 -5.07
N ILE A 11 10.93 2.80 -4.40
CA ILE A 11 10.74 2.89 -2.94
C ILE A 11 9.31 2.48 -2.57
N ALA A 12 8.29 3.04 -3.22
CA ALA A 12 6.91 2.67 -2.96
C ALA A 12 6.65 1.18 -3.22
N ALA A 13 7.20 0.63 -4.30
CA ALA A 13 7.12 -0.80 -4.60
C ALA A 13 7.78 -1.66 -3.51
N LEU A 14 8.96 -1.26 -3.02
CA LEU A 14 9.65 -1.95 -1.92
C LEU A 14 8.84 -1.94 -0.63
N GLY A 15 8.20 -0.82 -0.26
CA GLY A 15 7.34 -0.78 0.93
C GLY A 15 6.14 -1.72 0.83
N ILE A 16 5.44 -1.72 -0.31
CA ILE A 16 4.30 -2.61 -0.55
C ILE A 16 4.73 -4.09 -0.58
N LEU A 17 5.95 -4.37 -1.06
CA LEU A 17 6.52 -5.71 -1.13
C LEU A 17 7.10 -6.18 0.21
N ASP A 18 7.51 -5.27 1.10
CA ASP A 18 8.08 -5.59 2.42
C ASP A 18 7.13 -6.47 3.24
N GLY A 19 5.85 -6.11 3.26
CA GLY A 19 4.80 -6.88 3.92
C GLY A 19 4.56 -8.28 3.34
N ARG A 20 5.06 -8.58 2.13
CA ARG A 20 4.85 -9.86 1.43
C ARG A 20 6.10 -10.73 1.32
N LEU A 21 7.28 -10.14 1.17
CA LEU A 21 8.53 -10.84 0.84
C LEU A 21 9.53 -10.88 1.99
N LEU A 22 9.57 -9.84 2.83
CA LEU A 22 10.69 -9.61 3.76
C LEU A 22 10.37 -9.94 5.23
N GLY A 23 9.17 -10.46 5.52
CA GLY A 23 8.83 -10.89 6.87
C GLY A 23 8.84 -9.74 7.87
N VAL A 24 7.98 -8.74 7.65
CA VAL A 24 7.69 -7.64 8.60
C VAL A 24 8.94 -6.88 9.07
N SER A 25 9.72 -6.32 8.13
CA SER A 25 10.89 -5.50 8.47
C SER A 25 10.54 -4.08 8.96
N MET A 26 9.26 -3.80 9.22
CA MET A 26 8.74 -2.49 9.62
C MET A 26 9.08 -1.34 8.63
N ILE A 27 9.51 -1.65 7.41
CA ILE A 27 9.89 -0.62 6.42
C ILE A 27 8.66 0.12 5.89
N ASP A 28 7.50 -0.54 5.93
CA ASP A 28 6.16 0.01 5.62
C ASP A 28 5.80 1.24 6.49
N ARG A 29 6.50 1.44 7.62
CA ARG A 29 6.29 2.60 8.50
C ARG A 29 6.53 3.91 7.75
N PRO A 30 5.60 4.89 7.87
CA PRO A 30 5.71 6.15 7.15
C PRO A 30 6.99 6.91 7.47
N LEU A 31 7.53 6.83 8.69
CA LEU A 31 8.81 7.44 9.04
C LEU A 31 9.96 6.97 8.16
N VAL A 32 10.09 5.65 7.96
CA VAL A 32 11.17 5.05 7.16
C VAL A 32 10.97 5.39 5.69
N MET A 33 9.73 5.26 5.19
CA MET A 33 9.40 5.58 3.80
C MET A 33 9.67 7.06 3.47
N CYS A 34 9.27 7.98 4.35
CA CYS A 34 9.49 9.42 4.14
C CYS A 34 10.96 9.83 4.27
N ALA A 35 11.74 9.16 5.12
CA ALA A 35 13.18 9.36 5.19
C ALA A 35 13.87 8.94 3.88
N LEU A 36 13.49 7.79 3.31
CA LEU A 36 14.02 7.31 2.03
C LEU A 36 13.64 8.24 0.87
N THR A 37 12.40 8.73 0.84
CA THR A 37 11.97 9.67 -0.22
C THR A 37 12.65 11.03 -0.07
N GLY A 38 12.82 11.54 1.16
CA GLY A 38 13.58 12.76 1.44
C GLY A 38 15.05 12.67 1.02
N LEU A 39 15.67 11.50 1.20
CA LEU A 39 17.03 11.22 0.72
C LEU A 39 17.13 11.32 -0.81
N VAL A 40 16.15 10.74 -1.54
CA VAL A 40 16.11 10.80 -3.01
C VAL A 40 15.81 12.22 -3.52
N CYS A 41 14.99 12.98 -2.81
CA CYS A 41 14.67 14.36 -3.14
C CYS A 41 15.77 15.37 -2.73
N GLY A 42 16.80 14.95 -1.98
CA GLY A 42 17.93 15.79 -1.59
C GLY A 42 17.72 16.61 -0.31
N ASN A 43 16.62 16.39 0.42
CA ASN A 43 16.36 17.03 1.72
C ASN A 43 15.84 15.99 2.73
N LEU A 44 16.78 15.42 3.49
CA LEU A 44 16.49 14.40 4.49
C LEU A 44 15.75 14.97 5.72
N HIS A 45 16.07 16.21 6.11
CA HIS A 45 15.48 16.83 7.31
C HIS A 45 13.98 17.05 7.15
N GLU A 46 13.57 17.61 6.01
CA GLU A 46 12.15 17.76 5.68
C GLU A 46 11.45 16.40 5.56
N GLY A 47 12.09 15.40 4.95
CA GLY A 47 11.53 14.04 4.84
C GLY A 47 11.26 13.38 6.19
N ILE A 48 12.19 13.51 7.15
CA ILE A 48 12.01 12.97 8.51
C ILE A 48 10.91 13.73 9.26
N LEU A 49 10.84 15.05 9.13
CA LEU A 49 9.81 15.88 9.76
C LEU A 49 8.40 15.51 9.26
N ILE A 50 8.25 15.34 7.95
CA ILE A 50 7.00 14.89 7.33
C ILE A 50 6.68 13.45 7.75
N GLY A 51 7.67 12.56 7.76
CA GLY A 51 7.51 11.18 8.21
C GLY A 51 7.01 11.08 9.65
N ALA A 52 7.57 11.86 10.57
CA ALA A 52 7.16 11.88 11.97
C ALA A 52 5.71 12.36 12.15
N THR A 53 5.29 13.37 11.38
CA THR A 53 3.91 13.88 11.44
C THR A 53 2.90 12.89 10.84
N LEU A 54 3.25 12.24 9.73
CA LEU A 54 2.42 11.19 9.13
C LEU A 54 2.34 9.93 10.02
N GLU A 55 3.43 9.54 10.66
CA GLU A 55 3.44 8.44 11.64
C GLU A 55 2.43 8.69 12.77
N LEU A 56 2.39 9.91 13.31
CA LEU A 56 1.44 10.27 14.37
C LEU A 56 -0.03 10.19 13.91
N ILE A 57 -0.30 10.53 12.65
CA ILE A 57 -1.66 10.47 12.10
C ILE A 57 -2.08 9.02 11.82
N PHE A 58 -1.16 8.21 11.29
CA PHE A 58 -1.44 6.83 10.93
C PHE A 58 -1.27 5.83 12.09
N LEU A 59 -0.85 6.27 13.29
CA LEU A 59 -0.82 5.42 14.49
C LEU A 59 -2.22 4.87 14.85
N GLY A 60 -3.29 5.59 14.52
CA GLY A 60 -4.67 5.13 14.70
C GLY A 60 -5.18 4.21 13.59
N ASN A 61 -4.36 3.93 12.58
CA ASN A 61 -4.78 3.20 11.39
C ASN A 61 -4.56 1.68 11.57
N VAL A 62 -5.58 0.98 12.06
CA VAL A 62 -5.53 -0.48 12.29
C VAL A 62 -6.68 -1.16 11.56
N ALA A 63 -6.36 -2.21 10.80
CA ALA A 63 -7.36 -3.06 10.16
C ALA A 63 -8.07 -3.92 11.22
N ILE A 64 -9.40 -3.79 11.33
CA ILE A 64 -10.22 -4.63 12.22
C ILE A 64 -11.31 -5.30 11.38
N GLY A 65 -11.31 -6.63 11.34
CA GLY A 65 -12.27 -7.42 10.57
C GLY A 65 -12.09 -7.24 9.06
N ALA A 66 -13.17 -6.92 8.34
CA ALA A 66 -13.16 -6.68 6.90
C ALA A 66 -12.85 -5.22 6.51
N ALA A 67 -12.62 -4.35 7.49
CA ALA A 67 -12.27 -2.95 7.24
C ALA A 67 -10.84 -2.87 6.70
N VAL A 68 -10.70 -2.41 5.45
CA VAL A 68 -9.39 -2.20 4.86
C VAL A 68 -8.91 -0.78 5.21
N PRO A 69 -7.82 -0.65 5.98
CA PRO A 69 -7.30 0.64 6.41
C PRO A 69 -6.76 1.44 5.21
N PRO A 70 -6.74 2.78 5.22
CA PRO A 70 -6.07 3.58 4.19
C PRO A 70 -4.62 3.16 3.94
N ASP A 71 -4.18 3.26 2.67
CA ASP A 71 -2.85 2.87 2.23
C ASP A 71 -1.81 3.92 2.62
N VAL A 72 -1.02 3.59 3.65
CA VAL A 72 -0.08 4.51 4.28
C VAL A 72 1.17 4.72 3.44
N VAL A 73 1.68 3.65 2.80
CA VAL A 73 2.93 3.69 2.05
C VAL A 73 2.86 4.64 0.86
N THR A 74 1.90 4.42 -0.04
CA THR A 74 1.81 5.21 -1.28
C THR A 74 1.45 6.66 -0.97
N GLY A 75 0.55 6.89 0.00
CA GLY A 75 0.18 8.24 0.42
C GLY A 75 1.35 9.01 1.02
N SER A 76 2.15 8.38 1.87
CA SER A 76 3.29 9.03 2.54
C SER A 76 4.42 9.36 1.58
N VAL A 77 4.72 8.44 0.64
CA VAL A 77 5.74 8.65 -0.39
C VAL A 77 5.36 9.81 -1.32
N LEU A 78 4.12 9.83 -1.81
CA LEU A 78 3.64 10.86 -2.73
C LEU A 78 3.51 12.23 -2.06
N ALA A 79 2.97 12.27 -0.84
CA ALA A 79 2.84 13.52 -0.07
C ALA A 79 4.20 14.16 0.24
N THR A 80 5.19 13.35 0.64
CA THR A 80 6.54 13.81 0.94
C THR A 80 7.24 14.33 -0.30
N ALA A 81 7.18 13.59 -1.41
CA ALA A 81 7.76 14.04 -2.68
C ALA A 81 7.13 15.36 -3.15
N PHE A 82 5.81 15.50 -3.06
CA PHE A 82 5.11 16.72 -3.46
C PHE A 82 5.44 17.92 -2.56
N SER A 83 5.51 17.71 -1.24
CA SER A 83 5.84 18.75 -0.26
C SER A 83 7.26 19.29 -0.46
N ILE A 84 8.26 18.41 -0.64
CA ILE A 84 9.65 18.82 -0.90
C ILE A 84 9.76 19.54 -2.25
N MET A 85 9.10 19.05 -3.29
CA MET A 85 9.12 19.70 -4.61
C MET A 85 8.41 21.06 -4.62
N SER A 86 7.34 21.20 -3.84
CA SER A 86 6.58 22.45 -3.74
C SER A 86 7.21 23.45 -2.77
N GLY A 87 8.23 23.06 -1.99
CA GLY A 87 8.79 23.86 -0.91
C GLY A 87 7.76 24.25 0.15
N ARG A 88 6.68 23.49 0.27
CA ARG A 88 5.63 23.70 1.27
C ARG A 88 5.89 22.74 2.42
N GLY A 89 5.91 23.26 3.64
CA GLY A 89 6.23 22.49 4.85
C GLY A 89 5.27 21.31 5.12
N PRO A 90 5.42 20.64 6.28
CA PRO A 90 4.74 19.38 6.57
C PRO A 90 3.22 19.47 6.51
N GLU A 91 2.64 20.63 6.83
CA GLU A 91 1.19 20.87 6.76
C GLU A 91 0.60 20.56 5.37
N ALA A 92 1.30 20.97 4.31
CA ALA A 92 0.85 20.69 2.94
C ALA A 92 0.89 19.19 2.64
N ALA A 93 1.92 18.47 3.12
CA ALA A 93 2.01 17.03 2.97
C ALA A 93 0.79 16.33 3.60
N LEU A 94 0.38 16.75 4.80
CA LEU A 94 -0.75 16.15 5.51
C LEU A 94 -2.07 16.30 4.74
N THR A 95 -2.32 17.48 4.17
CA THR A 95 -3.57 17.75 3.45
C THR A 95 -3.75 16.88 2.21
N ILE A 96 -2.63 16.45 1.60
CA ILE A 96 -2.63 15.68 0.36
C ILE A 96 -2.46 14.18 0.66
N ALA A 97 -1.78 13.82 1.75
CA ALA A 97 -1.54 12.44 2.14
C ALA A 97 -2.84 11.66 2.35
N ILE A 98 -3.77 12.20 3.15
CA ILE A 98 -5.03 11.53 3.49
C ILE A 98 -5.88 11.19 2.25
N PRO A 99 -6.22 12.16 1.36
CA PRO A 99 -7.03 11.83 0.18
C PRO A 99 -6.30 10.88 -0.78
N ILE A 100 -4.99 11.01 -0.95
CA ILE A 100 -4.21 10.09 -1.79
C ILE A 100 -4.22 8.68 -1.21
N SER A 101 -4.01 8.52 0.10
CA SER A 101 -4.08 7.22 0.79
C SER A 101 -5.43 6.55 0.64
N MET A 102 -6.53 7.30 0.72
CA MET A 102 -7.88 6.76 0.51
C MET A 102 -8.12 6.33 -0.94
N LEU A 103 -7.63 7.10 -1.91
CA LEU A 103 -7.73 6.75 -3.33
C LEU A 103 -6.91 5.50 -3.65
N ALA A 104 -5.66 5.42 -3.18
CA ALA A 104 -4.80 4.25 -3.33
C ALA A 104 -5.44 3.01 -2.71
N GLN A 105 -6.05 3.15 -1.53
CA GLN A 105 -6.77 2.06 -0.89
C GLN A 105 -7.98 1.61 -1.73
N THR A 106 -8.77 2.53 -2.26
CA THR A 106 -9.95 2.19 -3.08
C THR A 106 -9.53 1.41 -4.32
N LEU A 107 -8.43 1.81 -4.97
CA LEU A 107 -7.85 1.08 -6.10
C LEU A 107 -7.34 -0.30 -5.69
N GLY A 108 -6.71 -0.43 -4.53
CA GLY A 108 -6.25 -1.71 -3.99
C GLY A 108 -7.39 -2.70 -3.75
N VAL A 109 -8.52 -2.24 -3.22
CA VAL A 109 -9.74 -3.07 -3.05
C VAL A 109 -10.29 -3.47 -4.42
N LEU A 110 -10.35 -2.54 -5.38
CA LEU A 110 -10.86 -2.83 -6.72
C LEU A 110 -10.03 -3.95 -7.39
N VAL A 111 -8.70 -3.88 -7.31
CA VAL A 111 -7.82 -4.93 -7.84
C VAL A 111 -8.07 -6.28 -7.17
N ARG A 112 -8.28 -6.30 -5.85
CA ARG A 112 -8.62 -7.52 -5.11
C ARG A 112 -9.96 -8.11 -5.58
N VAL A 113 -10.97 -7.27 -5.80
CA VAL A 113 -12.28 -7.70 -6.32
C VAL A 113 -12.16 -8.27 -7.74
N VAL A 114 -11.41 -7.61 -8.62
CA VAL A 114 -11.17 -8.09 -9.99
C VAL A 114 -10.42 -9.43 -9.98
N ASN A 115 -9.38 -9.56 -9.16
CA ASN A 115 -8.63 -10.81 -9.03
C ASN A 115 -9.49 -11.94 -8.45
N ALA A 116 -10.32 -11.63 -7.44
CA ALA A 116 -11.27 -12.61 -6.89
C ALA A 116 -12.29 -13.04 -7.96
N ALA A 117 -12.82 -12.11 -8.76
CA ALA A 117 -13.72 -12.43 -9.86
C ALA A 117 -13.06 -13.36 -10.89
N LEU A 118 -11.83 -13.04 -11.30
CA LEU A 118 -11.05 -13.85 -12.23
C LEU A 118 -10.70 -15.25 -11.67
N ALA A 119 -10.34 -15.35 -10.39
CA ALA A 119 -10.01 -16.62 -9.74
C ALA A 119 -11.24 -17.52 -9.50
N THR A 120 -12.42 -16.92 -9.29
CA THR A 120 -13.66 -17.67 -9.03
C THR A 120 -14.33 -18.14 -10.32
N TRP A 121 -14.06 -17.50 -11.45
CA TRP A 121 -14.68 -17.82 -12.74
C TRP A 121 -14.45 -19.26 -13.24
N PRO A 122 -13.23 -19.85 -13.12
CA PRO A 122 -12.98 -21.26 -13.44
C PRO A 122 -13.73 -22.24 -12.53
N ILE A 123 -13.96 -21.87 -11.26
CA ILE A 123 -14.62 -22.70 -10.25
C ILE A 123 -16.13 -22.76 -10.50
N VAL A 124 -16.73 -21.63 -10.89
CA VAL A 124 -18.15 -21.54 -11.31
C VAL A 124 -18.39 -22.25 -12.64
N MET A 125 -17.47 -22.16 -13.62
CA MET A 125 -17.56 -22.91 -14.87
C MET A 125 -17.45 -24.43 -14.64
N ARG A 126 -16.57 -24.88 -13.73
CA ARG A 126 -16.39 -26.31 -13.42
C ARG A 126 -17.55 -26.94 -12.65
N ARG A 127 -18.30 -26.16 -11.86
CA ARG A 127 -19.54 -26.62 -11.20
C ARG A 127 -20.68 -26.96 -12.18
N ARG A 128 -20.62 -26.50 -13.44
CA ARG A 128 -21.64 -26.79 -14.44
C ARG A 128 -21.44 -28.13 -15.19
N VAL A 129 -20.25 -28.74 -15.09
CA VAL A 129 -19.86 -29.90 -15.94
C VAL A 129 -19.60 -31.19 -15.15
N ILE A 130 -19.19 -31.17 -13.87
CA ILE A 130 -18.96 -32.42 -13.10
C ILE A 130 -19.31 -32.22 -11.61
N PRO A 131 -20.40 -32.79 -11.08
CA PRO A 131 -20.85 -32.57 -9.70
C PRO A 131 -20.04 -33.32 -8.61
N GLY A 132 -19.03 -34.12 -8.96
CA GLY A 132 -18.56 -35.22 -8.10
C GLY A 132 -17.23 -35.07 -7.34
N TRP A 133 -16.41 -34.04 -7.55
CA TRP A 133 -15.01 -34.03 -7.06
C TRP A 133 -14.66 -32.89 -6.09
N LEU A 134 -15.66 -32.32 -5.40
CA LEU A 134 -15.54 -31.01 -4.76
C LEU A 134 -14.85 -30.88 -3.36
N PRO A 135 -14.48 -31.91 -2.58
CA PRO A 135 -13.98 -31.65 -1.24
C PRO A 135 -12.47 -31.36 -1.14
N LEU A 136 -11.68 -31.56 -2.21
CA LEU A 136 -10.21 -31.41 -2.15
C LEU A 136 -9.70 -30.00 -2.55
N CYS A 137 -10.28 -29.34 -3.56
CA CYS A 137 -9.77 -28.03 -4.02
C CYS A 137 -10.18 -26.82 -3.16
N THR A 138 -11.18 -26.93 -2.29
CA THR A 138 -11.59 -25.81 -1.42
C THR A 138 -10.58 -25.54 -0.31
N TRP A 139 -9.74 -26.52 0.04
CA TRP A 139 -8.78 -26.40 1.13
C TRP A 139 -7.55 -25.54 0.77
N GLU A 140 -7.10 -25.57 -0.50
CA GLU A 140 -5.98 -24.72 -0.97
C GLU A 140 -6.42 -23.28 -1.30
N ALA A 141 -7.63 -23.08 -1.83
CA ALA A 141 -8.13 -21.74 -2.15
C ALA A 141 -8.41 -20.90 -0.89
N GLN A 142 -8.83 -21.53 0.20
CA GLN A 142 -9.11 -20.82 1.45
C GLN A 142 -7.84 -20.38 2.19
N ARG A 143 -6.69 -21.01 1.90
CA ARG A 143 -5.38 -20.60 2.43
C ARG A 143 -4.82 -19.35 1.73
N CYS A 144 -5.27 -19.05 0.51
CA CYS A 144 -4.87 -17.85 -0.25
C CYS A 144 -5.67 -16.58 0.07
N SER A 145 -6.78 -16.65 0.81
CA SER A 145 -7.61 -15.48 1.13
C SER A 145 -7.52 -15.02 2.59
N ILE A 146 -6.69 -15.67 3.41
CA ILE A 146 -6.51 -15.38 4.84
C ILE A 146 -5.23 -14.57 5.13
N PHE A 147 -4.41 -14.25 4.12
CA PHE A 147 -3.26 -13.34 4.26
C PHE A 147 -3.12 -12.40 3.05
#